data_AF-A0A1F6NGY6-F1
#
_entry.id   AF-A0A1F6NGY6-F1
#
_cell.length_a   1.000
_cell.length_b   1.000
_cell.length_c   1.000
_cell.angle_alpha   90.00
_cell.angle_beta   90.00
_cell.angle_gamma   90.00
#
_symmetry.space_group_name_H-M   'P 1'
#
loop_
_entity.id
_entity.type
_entity.pdbx_description
1 polymer ?
#
loop_
_entity_poly.entity_id
_entity_poly.type
_entity_poly.pdbx_seq_one_letter_code
_entity_poly.pdbx_strand_id
1 'polypeptide(L)'
;MFDKVKIIKLYIGDLHLGEGADSPNEDFKYHPPGVRMDDTQNDYVLDIIFADFIDWVLANTGHCPEVRLHPNGDTFDFSAIGLPGKGLPFPYEEDAVAKLKIIMAAHPIFFDALAKFCSAGNTRLKFFVGNHDLQLSWPSVQKMLVERISPQNPEKISFLHEEYDHGTYTRHGEDEPHTKINHAKPIITAMEIAKLPEIIKTGKINSALRDVLDVSMGHYLNADLMYNLKKYNYLIGRMHVHDFVWIDGVKRIFFKSWFRSRWFFFYGAYYLLRTFYRYAFRVKFWHIKMKLGLMKILRVLYWTFTGVLSGHTPKDSAIKILHKQEDVDCVLYSHEHRYASEVLEINGQTKTYINTGTWTPQFKEKQTKEPAPWKRLRWLQKSLLILRNLFTGRDVELMWRCPVGVETIDDCGNVSRQLAEWDKDKKTLKELS
;
A
#
# COMPACT_ATOMS: atom_id res chain seq x y z
N MET A 1 -30.83 -5.79 16.46
CA MET A 1 -29.55 -5.70 17.24
C MET A 1 -28.87 -4.32 17.14
N PHE A 2 -29.10 -3.52 16.08
CA PHE A 2 -28.43 -2.24 15.88
C PHE A 2 -29.01 -1.02 16.64
N ASP A 3 -30.20 -1.11 17.23
CA ASP A 3 -30.83 0.02 17.96
C ASP A 3 -30.03 0.52 19.18
N LYS A 4 -29.02 -0.24 19.63
CA LYS A 4 -28.09 0.15 20.72
C LYS A 4 -26.72 0.62 20.23
N VAL A 5 -26.42 0.49 18.94
CA VAL A 5 -25.11 0.84 18.37
C VAL A 5 -25.05 2.33 18.11
N LYS A 6 -24.22 3.04 18.89
CA LYS A 6 -24.07 4.50 18.78
C LYS A 6 -23.18 4.92 17.61
N ILE A 7 -22.21 4.09 17.25
CA ILE A 7 -21.22 4.39 16.21
C ILE A 7 -20.95 3.12 15.39
N ILE A 8 -21.05 3.21 14.07
CA ILE A 8 -20.57 2.18 13.14
C ILE A 8 -19.29 2.68 12.47
N LYS A 9 -18.24 1.86 12.48
CA LYS A 9 -16.96 2.15 11.83
C LYS A 9 -16.74 1.15 10.69
N LEU A 10 -16.58 1.67 9.48
CA LEU A 10 -16.30 0.90 8.27
C LEU A 10 -14.87 1.18 7.85
N TYR A 11 -14.08 0.14 7.61
CA TYR A 11 -12.70 0.26 7.18
C TYR A 11 -12.53 -0.44 5.83
N ILE A 12 -11.94 0.29 4.89
CA ILE A 12 -11.54 -0.20 3.56
C ILE A 12 -10.10 0.27 3.32
N GLY A 13 -9.32 -0.39 2.49
CA GLY A 13 -7.92 0.01 2.26
C GLY A 13 -7.40 -0.51 0.93
N ASP A 14 -6.21 -0.04 0.57
CA ASP A 14 -5.43 -0.56 -0.56
C ASP A 14 -6.26 -0.55 -1.87
N LEU A 15 -6.94 0.57 -2.14
CA LEU A 15 -7.76 0.73 -3.35
C LEU A 15 -6.89 1.08 -4.56
N HIS A 16 -5.85 1.92 -4.37
CA HIS A 16 -4.90 2.34 -5.39
C HIS A 16 -5.52 3.00 -6.64
N LEU A 17 -6.48 3.92 -6.46
CA LEU A 17 -7.06 4.69 -7.58
C LEU A 17 -5.97 5.54 -8.27
N GLY A 18 -5.80 5.39 -9.58
CA GLY A 18 -4.76 6.02 -10.39
C GLY A 18 -5.30 6.80 -11.60
N GLU A 19 -4.76 6.52 -12.80
CA GLU A 19 -5.11 7.23 -14.05
C GLU A 19 -6.33 6.65 -14.78
N GLY A 20 -6.95 5.59 -14.25
CA GLY A 20 -8.09 4.91 -14.85
C GLY A 20 -7.73 3.84 -15.88
N ALA A 21 -8.78 3.38 -16.57
CA ALA A 21 -8.81 2.16 -17.38
C ALA A 21 -7.81 2.07 -18.54
N ASP A 22 -7.38 3.19 -19.10
CA ASP A 22 -6.43 3.18 -20.20
C ASP A 22 -4.96 3.05 -19.73
N SER A 23 -4.69 3.20 -18.42
CA SER A 23 -3.33 3.18 -17.90
C SER A 23 -2.89 1.77 -17.45
N PRO A 24 -1.75 1.24 -17.91
CA PRO A 24 -1.22 -0.04 -17.42
C PRO A 24 -0.77 0.01 -15.95
N ASN A 25 -0.73 1.19 -15.35
CA ASN A 25 -0.34 1.41 -13.96
C ASN A 25 -1.53 1.45 -13.00
N GLU A 26 -2.75 1.53 -13.51
CA GLU A 26 -3.96 1.59 -12.70
C GLU A 26 -4.27 0.20 -12.15
N ASP A 27 -4.42 0.11 -10.84
CA ASP A 27 -4.69 -1.12 -10.12
C ASP A 27 -6.18 -1.32 -9.85
N PHE A 28 -6.95 -0.25 -9.67
CA PHE A 28 -8.38 -0.27 -9.38
C PHE A 28 -9.22 -0.60 -10.63
N LYS A 29 -8.99 -1.79 -11.20
CA LYS A 29 -9.73 -2.35 -12.34
C LYS A 29 -10.06 -3.81 -12.11
N TYR A 30 -11.29 -4.18 -12.45
CA TYR A 30 -11.68 -5.58 -12.49
C TYR A 30 -11.26 -6.23 -13.80
N HIS A 31 -10.55 -7.36 -13.72
CA HIS A 31 -10.19 -8.18 -14.89
C HIS A 31 -10.71 -9.60 -14.68
N PRO A 32 -11.84 -9.98 -15.29
CA PRO A 32 -12.30 -11.36 -15.23
C PRO A 32 -11.28 -12.30 -15.88
N PRO A 33 -11.06 -13.51 -15.34
CA PRO A 33 -10.20 -14.50 -16.00
C PRO A 33 -10.66 -14.78 -17.44
N GLY A 34 -9.80 -14.52 -18.42
CA GLY A 34 -10.05 -14.84 -19.83
C GLY A 34 -10.64 -13.71 -20.70
N VAL A 35 -10.92 -12.53 -20.14
CA VAL A 35 -11.39 -11.36 -20.92
C VAL A 35 -10.20 -10.54 -21.44
N ARG A 36 -10.29 -10.08 -22.70
CA ARG A 36 -9.28 -9.22 -23.32
C ARG A 36 -9.40 -7.79 -22.78
N MET A 37 -8.24 -7.12 -22.74
CA MET A 37 -8.02 -5.76 -22.23
C MET A 37 -8.71 -4.63 -22.99
N ASP A 38 -9.44 -4.93 -24.08
CA ASP A 38 -10.05 -3.95 -24.98
C ASP A 38 -11.55 -3.72 -24.71
N ASP A 39 -12.13 -4.35 -23.69
CA ASP A 39 -13.54 -4.18 -23.34
C ASP A 39 -13.77 -3.05 -22.32
N THR A 40 -14.00 -1.85 -22.87
CA THR A 40 -14.26 -0.59 -22.15
C THR A 40 -15.44 -0.60 -21.16
N GLN A 41 -16.30 -1.63 -21.17
CA GLN A 41 -17.38 -1.73 -20.16
C GLN A 41 -16.90 -2.18 -18.78
N ASN A 42 -15.70 -2.78 -18.67
CA ASN A 42 -15.15 -3.25 -17.38
C ASN A 42 -14.41 -2.16 -16.56
N ASP A 43 -14.29 -0.97 -17.13
CA ASP A 43 -13.41 0.10 -16.68
C ASP A 43 -13.84 0.74 -15.35
N TYR A 44 -15.14 0.73 -15.06
CA TYR A 44 -15.73 1.30 -13.84
C TYR A 44 -16.29 0.25 -12.89
N VAL A 45 -16.04 -1.04 -13.11
CA VAL A 45 -16.70 -2.09 -12.31
C VAL A 45 -16.42 -1.92 -10.82
N LEU A 46 -15.17 -1.60 -10.44
CA LEU A 46 -14.85 -1.39 -9.02
C LEU A 46 -15.41 -0.06 -8.47
N ASP A 47 -15.47 1.00 -9.29
CA ASP A 47 -16.17 2.24 -8.93
C ASP A 47 -17.67 1.99 -8.65
N ILE A 48 -18.33 1.20 -9.50
CA ILE A 48 -19.74 0.86 -9.37
C ILE A 48 -19.96 -0.01 -8.12
N ILE A 49 -19.12 -1.03 -7.89
CA ILE A 49 -19.19 -1.86 -6.69
C ILE A 49 -19.01 -0.99 -5.43
N PHE A 50 -18.10 -0.02 -5.47
CA PHE A 50 -17.93 0.93 -4.38
C PHE A 50 -19.18 1.81 -4.16
N ALA A 51 -19.77 2.33 -5.23
CA ALA A 51 -21.01 3.10 -5.15
C ALA A 51 -22.17 2.27 -4.57
N ASP A 52 -22.34 1.03 -5.02
CA ASP A 52 -23.34 0.09 -4.51
C ASP A 52 -23.10 -0.23 -3.01
N PHE A 53 -21.84 -0.36 -2.61
CA PHE A 53 -21.47 -0.50 -1.20
C PHE A 53 -21.91 0.70 -0.37
N ILE A 54 -21.66 1.92 -0.84
CA ILE A 54 -22.10 3.15 -0.15
C ILE A 54 -23.62 3.21 -0.05
N ASP A 55 -24.33 2.86 -1.12
CA ASP A 55 -25.79 2.84 -1.15
C ASP A 55 -26.35 1.83 -0.16
N TRP A 56 -25.74 0.65 -0.10
CA TRP A 56 -26.07 -0.35 0.91
C TRP A 56 -25.81 0.15 2.33
N VAL A 57 -24.66 0.79 2.59
CA VAL A 57 -24.33 1.35 3.91
C VAL A 57 -25.40 2.36 4.34
N LEU A 58 -25.72 3.34 3.49
CA LEU A 58 -26.70 4.37 3.81
C LEU A 58 -28.10 3.78 4.06
N ALA A 59 -28.51 2.79 3.26
CA ALA A 59 -29.80 2.13 3.43
C ALA A 59 -29.91 1.32 4.74
N ASN A 60 -28.79 0.79 5.25
CA ASN A 60 -28.79 -0.10 6.42
C ASN A 60 -28.31 0.57 7.72
N THR A 61 -27.81 1.80 7.68
CA THR A 61 -27.23 2.48 8.86
C THR A 61 -27.88 3.82 9.20
N GLY A 62 -28.97 4.22 8.52
CA GLY A 62 -29.65 5.48 8.75
C GLY A 62 -30.23 5.68 10.17
N HIS A 63 -30.41 4.61 10.94
CA HIS A 63 -30.82 4.65 12.34
C HIS A 63 -29.65 4.87 13.32
N CYS A 64 -28.41 4.67 12.88
CA CYS A 64 -27.24 4.82 13.74
C CYS A 64 -26.91 6.30 13.96
N PRO A 65 -26.63 6.75 15.20
CA PRO A 65 -26.28 8.14 15.46
C PRO A 65 -25.04 8.64 14.70
N GLU A 66 -24.06 7.76 14.44
CA GLU A 66 -22.85 8.11 13.70
C GLU A 66 -22.31 6.93 12.87
N VAL A 67 -21.99 7.20 11.61
CA VAL A 67 -21.38 6.23 10.69
C VAL A 67 -20.09 6.80 10.13
N ARG A 68 -18.98 6.10 10.36
CA ARG A 68 -17.64 6.53 9.95
C ARG A 68 -17.10 5.61 8.87
N LEU A 69 -16.77 6.17 7.70
CA LEU A 69 -16.02 5.48 6.66
C LEU A 69 -14.55 5.84 6.78
N HIS A 70 -13.68 4.83 6.83
CA HIS A 70 -12.24 4.98 6.95
C HIS A 70 -11.55 4.32 5.76
N PRO A 71 -11.26 5.07 4.68
CA PRO A 71 -10.26 4.65 3.71
C PRO A 71 -8.89 4.64 4.40
N ASN A 72 -8.49 3.45 4.87
CA ASN A 72 -7.34 3.20 5.73
C ASN A 72 -6.02 3.13 4.95
N GLY A 73 -5.73 4.18 4.19
CA GLY A 73 -4.51 4.35 3.39
C GLY A 73 -4.51 3.62 2.06
N ASP A 74 -3.55 4.04 1.22
CA ASP A 74 -3.40 3.64 -0.17
C ASP A 74 -4.73 3.68 -0.95
N THR A 75 -5.53 4.71 -0.67
CA THR A 75 -6.75 4.99 -1.42
C THR A 75 -6.39 5.47 -2.82
N PHE A 76 -5.37 6.31 -2.92
CA PHE A 76 -4.89 6.89 -4.17
C PHE A 76 -3.48 6.40 -4.51
N ASP A 77 -3.20 6.19 -5.78
CA ASP A 77 -1.86 5.87 -6.26
C ASP A 77 -1.25 7.02 -7.05
N PHE A 78 -0.71 8.01 -6.34
CA PHE A 78 -0.05 9.14 -6.99
C PHE A 78 1.21 8.73 -7.76
N SER A 79 1.82 7.60 -7.42
CA SER A 79 3.04 7.12 -8.08
C SER A 79 2.76 6.48 -9.43
N ALA A 80 1.55 5.95 -9.62
CA ALA A 80 1.06 5.44 -10.91
C ALA A 80 1.00 6.52 -12.00
N ILE A 81 0.87 7.79 -11.61
CA ILE A 81 0.51 8.89 -12.50
C ILE A 81 1.74 9.58 -13.09
N GLY A 82 1.82 9.64 -14.41
CA GLY A 82 2.85 10.34 -15.17
C GLY A 82 2.36 11.69 -15.69
N LEU A 83 2.99 12.80 -15.29
CA LEU A 83 2.64 14.13 -15.79
C LEU A 83 3.36 14.43 -17.13
N PRO A 84 2.69 14.89 -18.20
CA PRO A 84 3.32 15.20 -19.48
C PRO A 84 4.49 16.18 -19.36
N GLY A 85 5.63 15.87 -20.01
CA GLY A 85 6.85 16.70 -19.97
C GLY A 85 7.57 16.72 -18.62
N LYS A 86 6.95 16.17 -17.57
CA LYS A 86 7.50 15.99 -16.24
C LYS A 86 7.93 14.52 -16.11
N GLY A 87 9.18 14.28 -15.74
CA GLY A 87 9.73 12.94 -15.59
C GLY A 87 9.22 12.20 -14.34
N LEU A 88 10.15 11.84 -13.46
CA LEU A 88 9.93 11.13 -12.20
C LEU A 88 8.85 11.79 -11.31
N PRO A 89 8.24 11.09 -10.33
CA PRO A 89 7.33 11.74 -9.40
C PRO A 89 8.08 12.82 -8.64
N PHE A 90 7.55 14.00 -8.74
CA PHE A 90 8.07 15.14 -8.02
C PHE A 90 7.34 15.24 -6.68
N PRO A 91 8.07 15.46 -5.58
CA PRO A 91 7.48 15.54 -4.24
C PRO A 91 6.84 16.92 -3.98
N TYR A 92 6.39 17.62 -5.03
CA TYR A 92 5.88 18.98 -4.96
C TYR A 92 4.35 19.01 -4.89
N GLU A 93 3.83 20.01 -4.19
CA GLU A 93 2.39 20.17 -3.97
C GLU A 93 1.63 20.37 -5.29
N GLU A 94 2.14 21.18 -6.22
CA GLU A 94 1.50 21.43 -7.51
C GLU A 94 1.39 20.17 -8.37
N ASP A 95 2.36 19.26 -8.24
CA ASP A 95 2.36 17.99 -8.95
C ASP A 95 1.36 17.03 -8.32
N ALA A 96 1.27 16.99 -6.99
CA ALA A 96 0.25 16.24 -6.28
C ALA A 96 -1.16 16.72 -6.65
N VAL A 97 -1.39 18.03 -6.70
CA VAL A 97 -2.66 18.61 -7.12
C VAL A 97 -3.00 18.24 -8.58
N ALA A 98 -2.04 18.34 -9.49
CA ALA A 98 -2.27 17.97 -10.89
C ALA A 98 -2.63 16.49 -11.05
N LYS A 99 -1.95 15.62 -10.29
CA LYS A 99 -2.21 14.18 -10.26
C LYS A 99 -3.58 13.84 -9.67
N LEU A 100 -3.96 14.48 -8.57
CA LEU A 100 -5.27 14.26 -7.96
C LEU A 100 -6.42 14.60 -8.92
N LYS A 101 -6.28 15.67 -9.72
CA LYS A 101 -7.27 16.01 -10.76
C LYS A 101 -7.44 14.90 -11.80
N ILE A 102 -6.36 14.22 -12.16
CA ILE A 102 -6.40 13.07 -13.09
C ILE A 102 -7.17 11.92 -12.44
N ILE A 103 -6.88 11.58 -11.17
CA ILE A 103 -7.61 10.55 -10.43
C ILE A 103 -9.10 10.88 -10.35
N MET A 104 -9.44 12.12 -9.99
CA MET A 104 -10.83 12.57 -9.88
C MET A 104 -11.58 12.50 -11.21
N ALA A 105 -10.90 12.78 -12.32
CA ALA A 105 -11.48 12.67 -13.65
C ALA A 105 -11.63 11.21 -14.09
N ALA A 106 -10.74 10.32 -13.65
CA ALA A 106 -10.75 8.90 -13.98
C ALA A 106 -11.81 8.11 -13.17
N HIS A 107 -12.11 8.53 -11.94
CA HIS A 107 -13.00 7.81 -11.01
C HIS A 107 -14.21 8.65 -10.54
N PRO A 108 -14.98 9.29 -11.42
CA PRO A 108 -16.05 10.21 -11.03
C PRO A 108 -17.12 9.53 -10.16
N ILE A 109 -17.45 8.26 -10.46
CA ILE A 109 -18.45 7.47 -9.74
C ILE A 109 -18.03 7.24 -8.29
N PHE A 110 -16.75 6.90 -8.04
CA PHE A 110 -16.21 6.78 -6.68
C PHE A 110 -16.37 8.07 -5.88
N PHE A 111 -16.00 9.22 -6.46
CA PHE A 111 -16.10 10.51 -5.78
C PHE A 111 -17.56 10.97 -5.58
N ASP A 112 -18.46 10.65 -6.51
CA ASP A 112 -19.90 10.90 -6.36
C ASP A 112 -20.50 10.06 -5.23
N ALA A 113 -20.08 8.80 -5.08
CA ALA A 113 -20.48 7.96 -3.96
C ALA A 113 -19.97 8.52 -2.62
N LEU A 114 -18.72 8.97 -2.54
CA LEU A 114 -18.21 9.65 -1.34
C LEU A 114 -18.98 10.94 -1.02
N ALA A 115 -19.33 11.73 -2.04
CA ALA A 115 -20.11 12.94 -1.86
C ALA A 115 -21.52 12.63 -1.35
N LYS A 116 -22.17 11.60 -1.92
CA LYS A 116 -23.45 11.06 -1.44
C LYS A 116 -23.35 10.63 0.03
N PHE A 117 -22.32 9.87 0.39
CA PHE A 117 -22.07 9.47 1.78
C PHE A 117 -21.95 10.69 2.70
N CYS A 118 -21.14 11.69 2.35
CA CYS A 118 -20.94 12.89 3.17
C CYS A 118 -22.16 13.82 3.20
N SER A 119 -23.11 13.70 2.26
CA SER A 119 -24.35 14.46 2.28
C SER A 119 -25.31 14.01 3.38
N ALA A 120 -25.22 12.75 3.82
CA ALA A 120 -26.02 12.23 4.93
C ALA A 120 -25.63 12.87 6.28
N GLY A 121 -26.60 13.14 7.15
CA GLY A 121 -26.38 13.96 8.36
C GLY A 121 -25.44 13.33 9.40
N ASN A 122 -25.47 12.01 9.53
CA ASN A 122 -24.79 11.23 10.57
C ASN A 122 -23.44 10.63 10.12
N THR A 123 -22.91 11.02 8.96
CA THR A 123 -21.70 10.39 8.39
C THR A 123 -20.43 11.19 8.62
N ARG A 124 -19.29 10.50 8.71
CA ARG A 124 -17.93 11.07 8.75
C ARG A 124 -16.99 10.26 7.86
N LEU A 125 -16.08 10.93 7.16
CA LEU A 125 -15.10 10.33 6.27
C LEU A 125 -13.69 10.60 6.80
N LYS A 126 -12.92 9.55 7.08
CA LYS A 126 -11.57 9.67 7.63
C LYS A 126 -10.55 8.99 6.72
N PHE A 127 -9.85 9.75 5.90
CA PHE A 127 -8.74 9.24 5.12
C PHE A 127 -7.54 8.99 6.02
N PHE A 128 -7.00 7.78 6.02
CA PHE A 128 -5.66 7.54 6.53
C PHE A 128 -4.67 7.70 5.38
N VAL A 129 -3.51 8.26 5.69
CA VAL A 129 -2.42 8.44 4.72
C VAL A 129 -1.56 7.18 4.72
N GLY A 130 -1.52 6.49 3.59
CA GLY A 130 -0.64 5.36 3.32
C GLY A 130 0.62 5.76 2.52
N ASN A 131 1.40 4.77 2.10
CA ASN A 131 2.66 4.99 1.39
C ASN A 131 2.53 5.32 -0.10
N HIS A 132 1.37 5.07 -0.71
CA HIS A 132 1.05 5.47 -2.09
C HIS A 132 0.37 6.84 -2.19
N ASP A 133 -0.29 7.30 -1.13
CA ASP A 133 -1.05 8.56 -1.07
C ASP A 133 -0.55 9.55 -0.03
N LEU A 134 0.77 9.55 0.22
CA LEU A 134 1.46 10.51 1.08
C LEU A 134 1.18 11.98 0.75
N GLN A 135 0.81 12.24 -0.50
CA GLN A 135 0.39 13.52 -1.01
C GLN A 135 -0.86 14.07 -0.30
N LEU A 136 -1.65 13.22 0.38
CA LEU A 136 -2.70 13.64 1.30
C LEU A 136 -2.17 14.49 2.47
N SER A 137 -0.86 14.54 2.70
CA SER A 137 -0.24 15.45 3.67
C SER A 137 -0.24 16.92 3.20
N TRP A 138 -0.50 17.18 1.91
CA TRP A 138 -0.52 18.54 1.37
C TRP A 138 -1.85 19.24 1.65
N PRO A 139 -1.83 20.46 2.23
CA PRO A 139 -3.06 21.22 2.46
C PRO A 139 -3.89 21.44 1.20
N SER A 140 -3.26 21.69 0.04
CA SER A 140 -4.01 21.90 -1.22
C SER A 140 -4.67 20.63 -1.74
N VAL A 141 -4.08 19.45 -1.48
CA VAL A 141 -4.65 18.15 -1.85
C VAL A 141 -5.86 17.85 -0.96
N GLN A 142 -5.72 18.03 0.36
CA GLN A 142 -6.81 17.88 1.31
C GLN A 142 -7.97 18.81 0.98
N LYS A 143 -7.68 20.09 0.73
CA LYS A 143 -8.67 21.10 0.34
C LYS A 143 -9.43 20.68 -0.92
N MET A 144 -8.73 20.20 -1.95
CA MET A 144 -9.35 19.75 -3.20
C MET A 144 -10.29 18.56 -2.99
N LEU A 145 -9.90 17.59 -2.15
CA LEU A 145 -10.77 16.47 -1.77
C LEU A 145 -12.01 16.93 -1.02
N VAL A 146 -11.84 17.83 -0.06
CA VAL A 146 -12.95 18.41 0.70
C VAL A 146 -13.92 19.16 -0.22
N GLU A 147 -13.42 19.99 -1.13
CA GLU A 147 -14.22 20.72 -2.11
C GLU A 147 -14.97 19.79 -3.07
N ARG A 148 -14.37 18.65 -3.45
CA ARG A 148 -14.99 17.65 -4.34
C ARG A 148 -16.06 16.81 -3.64
N ILE A 149 -15.89 16.51 -2.36
CA ILE A 149 -16.68 15.51 -1.64
C ILE A 149 -17.71 16.16 -0.70
N SER A 150 -17.33 17.17 0.08
CA SER A 150 -18.23 17.79 1.05
C SER A 150 -18.01 19.30 1.19
N PRO A 151 -18.22 20.09 0.12
CA PRO A 151 -17.95 21.52 0.13
C PRO A 151 -18.80 22.29 1.15
N GLN A 152 -20.02 21.82 1.48
CA GLN A 152 -20.90 22.46 2.46
C GLN A 152 -20.62 22.04 3.91
N ASN A 153 -19.94 20.91 4.14
CA ASN A 153 -19.69 20.36 5.48
C ASN A 153 -18.24 19.85 5.58
N PRO A 154 -17.24 20.74 5.43
CA PRO A 154 -15.83 20.36 5.36
C PRO A 154 -15.35 19.61 6.61
N GLU A 155 -15.96 19.86 7.77
CA GLU A 155 -15.66 19.22 9.05
C GLU A 155 -16.00 17.72 9.09
N LYS A 156 -16.74 17.20 8.10
CA LYS A 156 -17.01 15.76 7.99
C LYS A 156 -15.82 14.95 7.51
N ILE A 157 -14.82 15.59 6.93
CA ILE A 157 -13.67 14.93 6.33
C ILE A 157 -12.43 15.21 7.17
N SER A 158 -11.70 14.17 7.54
CA SER A 158 -10.41 14.29 8.23
C SER A 158 -9.33 13.45 7.55
N PHE A 159 -8.08 13.89 7.67
CA PHE A 159 -6.90 13.20 7.16
C PHE A 159 -6.00 12.84 8.33
N LEU A 160 -5.70 11.56 8.49
CA LEU A 160 -5.04 11.00 9.67
C LEU A 160 -3.84 10.13 9.26
N HIS A 161 -2.87 9.99 10.14
CA HIS A 161 -1.81 8.99 9.99
C HIS A 161 -2.04 7.78 10.90
N GLU A 162 -2.59 8.06 12.07
CA GLU A 162 -2.96 7.06 13.07
C GLU A 162 -4.17 7.57 13.85
N GLU A 163 -4.91 6.65 14.45
CA GLU A 163 -5.99 6.96 15.36
C GLU A 163 -6.07 5.89 16.44
N TYR A 164 -6.20 6.32 17.70
CA TYR A 164 -6.67 5.46 18.78
C TYR A 164 -8.08 5.88 19.15
N ASP A 165 -9.04 4.95 19.05
CA ASP A 165 -10.44 5.23 19.32
C ASP A 165 -11.15 4.01 19.92
N HIS A 166 -11.47 4.08 21.22
CA HIS A 166 -12.15 3.04 22.00
C HIS A 166 -11.49 1.65 21.88
N GLY A 167 -10.21 1.54 22.29
CA GLY A 167 -9.46 0.28 22.26
C GLY A 167 -9.00 -0.17 20.87
N THR A 168 -9.41 0.54 19.81
CA THR A 168 -8.95 0.25 18.43
C THR A 168 -7.85 1.23 18.04
N TYR A 169 -6.67 0.72 17.71
CA TYR A 169 -5.58 1.47 17.12
C TYR A 169 -5.53 1.22 15.61
N THR A 170 -5.66 2.29 14.82
CA THR A 170 -5.72 2.23 13.35
C THR A 170 -4.53 2.95 12.73
N ARG A 171 -3.91 2.32 11.73
CA ARG A 171 -2.89 2.90 10.83
C ARG A 171 -2.89 2.11 9.51
N HIS A 172 -2.31 2.65 8.44
CA HIS A 172 -2.17 1.95 7.16
C HIS A 172 -1.06 0.90 7.22
N GLY A 173 0.19 1.28 7.46
CA GLY A 173 1.28 0.33 7.77
C GLY A 173 2.64 0.65 7.17
N GLU A 174 2.83 1.92 6.82
CA GLU A 174 3.98 2.56 6.20
C GLU A 174 5.28 2.55 7.03
N ASP A 175 5.38 1.73 8.07
CA ASP A 175 6.56 1.61 8.95
C ASP A 175 7.73 0.83 8.31
N GLU A 176 7.55 0.28 7.10
CA GLU A 176 8.58 -0.47 6.41
C GLU A 176 9.77 0.42 6.05
N PRO A 177 11.03 -0.03 6.20
CA PRO A 177 12.21 0.82 6.03
C PRO A 177 12.32 1.54 4.68
N HIS A 178 11.66 1.01 3.65
CA HIS A 178 11.68 1.55 2.30
C HIS A 178 10.49 2.46 2.00
N THR A 179 9.42 2.46 2.79
CA THR A 179 8.25 3.37 2.66
C THR A 179 8.11 4.34 3.83
N LYS A 180 8.91 4.15 4.90
CA LYS A 180 8.88 4.92 6.14
C LYS A 180 8.99 6.42 5.95
N ILE A 181 8.02 7.12 6.54
CA ILE A 181 7.89 8.58 6.49
C ILE A 181 7.72 9.15 7.90
N ASN A 182 8.05 10.44 8.03
CA ASN A 182 7.89 11.17 9.28
C ASN A 182 6.49 11.80 9.33
N HIS A 183 5.53 11.12 9.95
CA HIS A 183 4.15 11.59 10.11
C HIS A 183 4.02 12.91 10.88
N ALA A 184 4.90 13.16 11.85
CA ALA A 184 4.88 14.40 12.59
C ALA A 184 5.34 15.60 11.76
N LYS A 185 6.09 15.33 10.68
CA LYS A 185 6.64 16.35 9.80
C LYS A 185 6.83 15.81 8.38
N PRO A 186 5.73 15.60 7.64
CA PRO A 186 5.79 15.00 6.31
C PRO A 186 6.31 15.98 5.26
N ILE A 187 6.36 17.29 5.55
CA ILE A 187 6.82 18.34 4.65
C ILE A 187 8.13 18.93 5.19
N ILE A 188 9.15 19.02 4.34
CA ILE A 188 10.35 19.82 4.58
C ILE A 188 10.18 21.15 3.86
N THR A 189 10.20 22.24 4.62
CA THR A 189 9.96 23.57 4.06
C THR A 189 11.17 24.08 3.28
N ALA A 190 10.94 24.96 2.31
CA ALA A 190 11.99 25.63 1.54
C ALA A 190 12.99 26.36 2.46
N MET A 191 12.52 26.93 3.58
CA MET A 191 13.36 27.59 4.58
C MET A 191 14.30 26.62 5.29
N GLU A 192 13.84 25.43 5.61
CA GLU A 192 14.67 24.38 6.22
C GLU A 192 15.68 23.86 5.23
N ILE A 193 15.27 23.71 3.97
CA ILE A 193 16.17 23.33 2.88
C ILE A 193 17.29 24.35 2.74
N ALA A 194 16.97 25.65 2.77
CA ALA A 194 17.93 26.73 2.65
C ALA A 194 19.01 26.74 3.77
N LYS A 195 18.69 26.21 4.95
CA LYS A 195 19.60 26.16 6.12
C LYS A 195 20.59 25.01 6.09
N LEU A 196 20.49 24.11 5.11
CA LEU A 196 21.31 22.91 5.14
C LEU A 196 22.75 23.20 4.69
N PRO A 197 23.77 22.64 5.36
CA PRO A 197 25.18 23.02 5.15
C PRO A 197 25.64 22.92 3.71
N GLU A 198 25.13 21.93 2.96
CA GLU A 198 25.47 21.72 1.56
C GLU A 198 24.84 22.78 0.61
N ILE A 199 23.68 23.35 0.95
CA ILE A 199 23.11 24.50 0.22
C ILE A 199 23.92 25.76 0.52
N ILE A 200 24.23 25.99 1.80
CA ILE A 200 25.01 27.15 2.24
C ILE A 200 26.40 27.15 1.58
N LYS A 201 27.12 26.01 1.61
CA LYS A 201 28.45 25.86 1.01
C LYS A 201 28.48 26.09 -0.51
N THR A 202 27.40 25.75 -1.20
CA THR A 202 27.34 25.89 -2.67
C THR A 202 26.90 27.28 -3.12
N GLY A 203 26.40 28.14 -2.22
CA GLY A 203 25.89 29.47 -2.53
C GLY A 203 24.66 29.47 -3.47
N LYS A 204 24.11 28.30 -3.78
CA LYS A 204 22.98 28.11 -4.70
C LYS A 204 21.66 28.16 -3.95
N ILE A 205 21.37 29.29 -3.29
CA ILE A 205 19.99 29.62 -2.92
C ILE A 205 19.33 30.11 -4.21
N ASN A 206 18.79 29.16 -4.99
CA ASN A 206 18.07 29.53 -6.20
C ASN A 206 16.62 29.89 -5.82
N SER A 207 16.00 30.82 -6.55
CA SER A 207 14.58 31.22 -6.42
C SER A 207 13.56 30.08 -6.66
N ALA A 208 14.05 28.84 -6.81
CA ALA A 208 13.31 27.61 -7.06
C ALA A 208 13.27 26.68 -5.83
N LEU A 209 13.74 27.10 -4.65
CA LEU A 209 13.51 26.35 -3.42
C LEU A 209 12.01 26.34 -3.12
N ARG A 210 11.46 25.14 -2.96
CA ARG A 210 10.04 24.89 -2.70
C ARG A 210 9.94 23.84 -1.60
N ASP A 211 8.81 23.84 -0.93
CA ASP A 211 8.46 22.80 0.02
C ASP A 211 8.42 21.44 -0.69
N VAL A 212 8.86 20.40 0.00
CA VAL A 212 8.89 19.04 -0.53
C VAL A 212 8.33 18.06 0.48
N LEU A 213 7.64 17.06 -0.05
CA LEU A 213 7.21 15.92 0.73
C LEU A 213 8.43 15.06 1.09
N ASP A 214 8.57 14.72 2.37
CA ASP A 214 9.70 13.97 2.92
C ASP A 214 9.58 12.46 2.62
N VAL A 215 9.55 12.12 1.34
CA VAL A 215 9.40 10.72 0.92
C VAL A 215 10.72 9.95 0.98
N SER A 216 10.62 8.66 1.27
CA SER A 216 11.76 7.73 1.34
C SER A 216 12.38 7.48 -0.04
N MET A 217 13.59 6.90 -0.07
CA MET A 217 14.20 6.45 -1.33
C MET A 217 13.40 5.31 -1.97
N GLY A 218 12.76 4.46 -1.17
CA GLY A 218 11.96 3.35 -1.71
C GLY A 218 10.73 3.83 -2.46
N HIS A 219 10.10 4.95 -2.05
CA HIS A 219 9.01 5.56 -2.81
C HIS A 219 9.47 5.98 -4.22
N TYR A 220 10.63 6.63 -4.33
CA TYR A 220 11.22 7.02 -5.62
C TYR A 220 11.62 5.82 -6.50
N LEU A 221 12.12 4.74 -5.87
CA LEU A 221 12.44 3.49 -6.55
C LEU A 221 11.17 2.81 -7.05
N ASN A 222 10.13 2.70 -6.22
CA ASN A 222 8.85 2.12 -6.59
C ASN A 222 8.28 2.84 -7.83
N ALA A 223 8.28 4.17 -7.77
CA ALA A 223 7.79 5.00 -8.86
C ALA A 223 8.56 4.85 -10.20
N ASP A 224 9.90 4.84 -10.19
CA ASP A 224 10.69 4.76 -11.44
C ASP A 224 10.93 3.32 -11.91
N LEU A 225 10.91 2.34 -11.01
CA LEU A 225 11.14 0.93 -11.34
C LEU A 225 9.81 0.20 -11.54
N MET A 226 8.96 0.10 -10.52
CA MET A 226 7.76 -0.75 -10.56
C MET A 226 6.75 -0.31 -11.60
N TYR A 227 6.43 0.97 -11.70
CA TYR A 227 5.46 1.42 -12.72
C TYR A 227 6.01 1.32 -14.14
N ASN A 228 7.32 1.50 -14.33
CA ASN A 228 7.90 1.22 -15.64
C ASN A 228 7.88 -0.28 -15.95
N LEU A 229 8.04 -1.17 -14.96
CA LEU A 229 7.85 -2.60 -15.17
C LEU A 229 6.37 -2.98 -15.41
N LYS A 230 5.41 -2.34 -14.73
CA LYS A 230 3.96 -2.53 -14.92
C LYS A 230 3.53 -2.28 -16.36
N LYS A 231 4.14 -1.30 -17.04
CA LYS A 231 3.93 -1.06 -18.49
C LYS A 231 4.27 -2.27 -19.37
N TYR A 232 5.20 -3.13 -18.94
CA TYR A 232 5.54 -4.37 -19.65
C TYR A 232 4.71 -5.55 -19.19
N ASN A 233 4.35 -5.58 -17.91
CA ASN A 233 3.53 -6.61 -17.31
C ASN A 233 2.69 -6.02 -16.18
N TYR A 234 1.43 -5.74 -16.47
CA TYR A 234 0.47 -5.15 -15.54
C TYR A 234 0.20 -6.02 -14.29
N LEU A 235 0.56 -7.31 -14.33
CA LEU A 235 0.43 -8.20 -13.18
C LEU A 235 1.47 -7.90 -12.08
N ILE A 236 2.51 -7.13 -12.39
CA ILE A 236 3.50 -6.68 -11.40
C ILE A 236 2.78 -5.78 -10.39
N GLY A 237 2.85 -6.12 -9.10
CA GLY A 237 2.08 -5.43 -8.05
C GLY A 237 0.68 -6.02 -7.78
N ARG A 238 0.21 -6.95 -8.64
CA ARG A 238 -1.02 -7.73 -8.42
C ARG A 238 -0.73 -9.20 -8.09
N MET A 239 0.54 -9.53 -7.83
CA MET A 239 0.94 -10.89 -7.46
C MET A 239 0.94 -11.03 -5.95
N HIS A 240 0.29 -12.08 -5.47
CA HIS A 240 0.03 -12.39 -4.04
C HIS A 240 1.29 -12.44 -3.15
N VAL A 241 2.49 -12.53 -3.74
CA VAL A 241 3.75 -12.47 -2.99
C VAL A 241 4.71 -11.59 -3.79
N HIS A 242 4.86 -10.32 -3.39
CA HIS A 242 5.79 -9.37 -4.01
C HIS A 242 7.23 -9.93 -4.01
N ASP A 243 7.63 -10.59 -2.93
CA ASP A 243 8.93 -11.25 -2.80
C ASP A 243 9.12 -12.39 -3.79
N PHE A 244 8.04 -13.04 -4.23
CA PHE A 244 8.14 -14.19 -5.12
C PHE A 244 8.55 -13.77 -6.53
N VAL A 245 8.17 -12.59 -7.02
CA VAL A 245 8.64 -12.10 -8.33
C VAL A 245 10.16 -11.92 -8.31
N TRP A 246 10.70 -11.39 -7.22
CA TRP A 246 12.14 -11.19 -7.03
C TRP A 246 12.87 -12.51 -6.78
N ILE A 247 12.36 -13.35 -5.88
CA ILE A 247 12.93 -14.64 -5.52
C ILE A 247 12.87 -15.61 -6.70
N ASP A 248 11.74 -15.69 -7.41
CA ASP A 248 11.55 -16.55 -8.58
C ASP A 248 12.33 -16.03 -9.79
N GLY A 249 12.40 -14.71 -9.97
CA GLY A 249 13.33 -14.07 -10.90
C GLY A 249 14.77 -14.55 -10.65
N VAL A 250 15.24 -14.51 -9.39
CA VAL A 250 16.55 -15.02 -9.00
C VAL A 250 16.67 -16.54 -9.21
N LYS A 251 15.66 -17.33 -8.85
CA LYS A 251 15.64 -18.80 -9.06
C LYS A 251 15.74 -19.16 -10.54
N ARG A 252 15.05 -18.45 -11.43
CA ARG A 252 15.05 -18.71 -12.88
C ARG A 252 16.35 -18.27 -13.56
N ILE A 253 17.04 -17.25 -13.06
CA ILE A 253 18.38 -16.84 -13.54
C ILE A 253 19.38 -18.00 -13.45
N PHE A 254 19.34 -18.73 -12.34
CA PHE A 254 20.34 -19.76 -12.04
C PHE A 254 19.92 -21.18 -12.43
N PHE A 255 18.60 -21.48 -12.57
CA PHE A 255 18.16 -22.88 -12.61
C PHE A 255 17.08 -23.27 -13.63
N LYS A 256 16.38 -22.37 -14.36
CA LYS A 256 15.42 -22.77 -15.43
C LYS A 256 15.30 -21.76 -16.60
N SER A 257 15.49 -22.29 -17.82
CA SER A 257 15.33 -21.69 -19.16
C SER A 257 16.22 -20.47 -19.49
N TRP A 258 17.09 -20.66 -20.48
CA TRP A 258 18.24 -19.82 -20.82
C TRP A 258 17.87 -18.39 -21.30
N PHE A 259 16.72 -18.19 -21.94
CA PHE A 259 16.51 -16.98 -22.77
C PHE A 259 15.49 -15.94 -22.28
N ARG A 260 14.39 -16.31 -21.59
CA ARG A 260 13.31 -15.35 -21.24
C ARG A 260 13.44 -14.73 -19.84
N SER A 261 13.98 -15.45 -18.85
CA SER A 261 14.11 -15.00 -17.46
C SER A 261 15.28 -14.04 -17.23
N ARG A 262 16.36 -14.13 -18.03
CA ARG A 262 17.52 -13.22 -17.94
C ARG A 262 17.18 -11.79 -18.35
N TRP A 263 16.29 -11.60 -19.33
CA TRP A 263 15.88 -10.26 -19.75
C TRP A 263 15.18 -9.52 -18.62
N PHE A 264 14.26 -10.14 -17.89
CA PHE A 264 13.63 -9.49 -16.72
C PHE A 264 14.67 -9.04 -15.69
N PHE A 265 15.71 -9.84 -15.44
CA PHE A 265 16.78 -9.46 -14.52
C PHE A 265 17.68 -8.33 -15.07
N PHE A 266 18.17 -8.45 -16.31
CA PHE A 266 18.98 -7.39 -16.92
C PHE A 266 18.20 -6.09 -17.09
N TYR A 267 16.89 -6.21 -17.34
CA TYR A 267 15.97 -5.11 -17.46
C TYR A 267 15.70 -4.47 -16.09
N GLY A 268 15.38 -5.26 -15.06
CA GLY A 268 15.25 -4.81 -13.68
C GLY A 268 16.55 -4.17 -13.16
N ALA A 269 17.70 -4.77 -13.44
CA ALA A 269 19.01 -4.21 -13.09
C ALA A 269 19.32 -2.94 -13.90
N TYR A 270 18.98 -2.88 -15.19
CA TYR A 270 19.12 -1.68 -16.00
C TYR A 270 18.26 -0.55 -15.45
N TYR A 271 16.98 -0.80 -15.13
CA TYR A 271 16.12 0.22 -14.53
C TYR A 271 16.63 0.60 -13.16
N LEU A 272 17.01 -0.34 -12.29
CA LEU A 272 17.59 -0.04 -10.99
C LEU A 272 18.84 0.85 -11.12
N LEU A 273 19.80 0.48 -11.96
CA LEU A 273 21.03 1.25 -12.20
C LEU A 273 20.74 2.59 -12.87
N ARG A 274 19.80 2.64 -13.82
CA ARG A 274 19.32 3.87 -14.47
C ARG A 274 18.64 4.78 -13.45
N THR A 275 17.83 4.24 -12.55
CA THR A 275 17.14 4.95 -11.48
C THR A 275 18.17 5.52 -10.52
N PHE A 276 19.12 4.71 -10.05
CA PHE A 276 20.26 5.19 -9.26
C PHE A 276 21.05 6.27 -9.99
N TYR A 277 21.40 6.05 -11.26
CA TYR A 277 22.14 7.03 -12.05
C TYR A 277 21.36 8.33 -12.22
N ARG A 278 20.06 8.24 -12.53
CA ARG A 278 19.17 9.39 -12.66
C ARG A 278 19.10 10.15 -11.34
N TYR A 279 18.84 9.48 -10.21
CA TYR A 279 18.70 10.14 -8.92
C TYR A 279 20.02 10.66 -8.34
N ALA A 280 21.14 9.97 -8.54
CA ALA A 280 22.46 10.39 -8.08
C ALA A 280 23.04 11.53 -8.91
N PHE A 281 22.86 11.51 -10.24
CA PHE A 281 23.60 12.40 -11.16
C PHE A 281 22.74 13.37 -11.95
N ARG A 282 21.50 13.01 -12.32
CA ARG A 282 20.66 13.78 -13.26
C ARG A 282 19.56 14.59 -12.58
N VAL A 283 19.01 14.07 -11.50
CA VAL A 283 17.98 14.72 -10.70
C VAL A 283 18.66 15.76 -9.83
N LYS A 284 18.32 17.03 -10.07
CA LYS A 284 18.84 18.17 -9.30
C LYS A 284 18.22 18.28 -7.90
N PHE A 285 17.49 17.26 -7.43
CA PHE A 285 16.94 17.24 -6.07
C PHE A 285 18.04 16.97 -5.06
N TRP A 286 18.48 18.07 -4.48
CA TRP A 286 19.37 18.11 -3.35
C TRP A 286 18.87 17.24 -2.17
N HIS A 287 17.54 17.12 -1.97
CA HIS A 287 16.88 16.28 -0.96
C HIS A 287 17.22 14.79 -1.06
N ILE A 288 17.31 14.24 -2.28
CA ILE A 288 17.64 12.83 -2.51
C ILE A 288 19.13 12.61 -2.32
N LYS A 289 19.98 13.56 -2.74
CA LYS A 289 21.44 13.48 -2.55
C LYS A 289 21.85 13.42 -1.08
N MET A 290 21.11 14.07 -0.18
CA MET A 290 21.32 13.97 1.28
C MET A 290 20.93 12.61 1.88
N LYS A 291 20.06 11.86 1.19
CA LYS A 291 19.65 10.49 1.58
C LYS A 291 20.57 9.42 0.98
N LEU A 292 21.32 9.74 -0.07
CA LEU A 292 22.28 8.87 -0.77
C LEU A 292 23.67 8.78 -0.10
N GLY A 293 23.72 8.54 1.21
CA GLY A 293 24.97 8.13 1.85
C GLY A 293 25.25 6.66 1.55
N LEU A 294 26.47 6.30 1.12
CA LEU A 294 26.82 4.90 0.81
C LEU A 294 26.41 3.92 1.93
N MET A 295 26.62 4.29 3.19
CA MET A 295 26.20 3.49 4.35
C MET A 295 24.68 3.40 4.54
N LYS A 296 23.92 4.46 4.18
CA LYS A 296 22.45 4.41 4.18
C LYS A 296 21.94 3.51 3.06
N ILE A 297 22.54 3.60 1.87
CA ILE A 297 22.21 2.72 0.73
C ILE A 297 22.51 1.26 1.07
N LEU A 298 23.70 0.97 1.60
CA LEU A 298 24.07 -0.39 2.04
C LEU A 298 23.13 -0.90 3.14
N ARG A 299 22.70 -0.03 4.08
CA ARG A 299 21.72 -0.39 5.11
C ARG A 299 20.34 -0.67 4.52
N VAL A 300 19.87 0.13 3.56
CA VAL A 300 18.59 -0.08 2.86
C VAL A 300 18.64 -1.36 2.02
N LEU A 301 19.73 -1.60 1.28
CA LEU A 301 19.93 -2.83 0.51
C LEU A 301 20.00 -4.05 1.43
N TYR A 302 20.75 -3.96 2.53
CA TYR A 302 20.79 -4.98 3.55
C TYR A 302 19.40 -5.25 4.13
N TRP A 303 18.65 -4.22 4.53
CA TRP A 303 17.28 -4.38 5.05
C TRP A 303 16.28 -4.88 4.03
N THR A 304 16.40 -4.49 2.76
CA THR A 304 15.56 -5.02 1.68
C THR A 304 15.86 -6.51 1.50
N PHE A 305 17.15 -6.87 1.45
CA PHE A 305 17.59 -8.25 1.30
C PHE A 305 17.27 -9.11 2.53
N THR A 306 17.43 -8.57 3.74
CA THR A 306 17.09 -9.26 4.98
C THR A 306 15.61 -9.23 5.30
N GLY A 307 14.84 -8.24 4.90
CA GLY A 307 13.37 -8.21 4.98
C GLY A 307 12.77 -9.36 4.18
N VAL A 308 13.16 -9.45 2.91
CA VAL A 308 12.84 -10.57 2.00
C VAL A 308 13.25 -11.94 2.58
N LEU A 309 14.33 -12.00 3.37
CA LEU A 309 14.82 -13.25 3.98
C LEU A 309 14.31 -13.52 5.41
N SER A 310 13.86 -12.51 6.13
CA SER A 310 13.43 -12.57 7.54
C SER A 310 11.93 -12.76 7.67
N GLY A 311 11.16 -12.50 6.60
CA GLY A 311 9.71 -12.63 6.61
C GLY A 311 9.05 -11.66 7.59
N HIS A 312 9.66 -10.50 7.83
CA HIS A 312 9.08 -9.49 8.69
C HIS A 312 7.83 -8.94 8.00
N THR A 313 6.67 -9.17 8.61
CA THR A 313 5.36 -8.78 8.05
C THR A 313 4.82 -7.55 8.78
N PRO A 314 3.98 -6.71 8.14
CA PRO A 314 3.15 -5.70 8.80
C PRO A 314 2.47 -6.20 10.09
N LYS A 315 2.03 -7.46 10.10
CA LYS A 315 1.51 -8.14 11.30
C LYS A 315 2.48 -8.12 12.49
N ASP A 316 3.78 -8.27 12.29
CA ASP A 316 4.75 -8.22 13.39
C ASP A 316 4.79 -6.84 14.05
N SER A 317 4.56 -5.78 13.27
CA SER A 317 4.45 -4.41 13.80
C SER A 317 3.16 -4.24 14.60
N ALA A 318 2.03 -4.78 14.12
CA ALA A 318 0.77 -4.80 14.86
C ALA A 318 0.90 -5.56 16.19
N ILE A 319 1.52 -6.74 16.18
CA ILE A 319 1.78 -7.53 17.40
C ILE A 319 2.64 -6.73 18.40
N LYS A 320 3.66 -6.00 17.94
CA LYS A 320 4.47 -5.14 18.82
C LYS A 320 3.66 -4.02 19.47
N ILE A 321 2.69 -3.44 18.77
CA ILE A 321 1.78 -2.42 19.33
C ILE A 321 0.91 -3.06 20.42
N LEU A 322 0.27 -4.19 20.11
CA LEU A 322 -0.58 -4.92 21.04
C LEU A 322 0.14 -5.35 22.34
N HIS A 323 1.42 -5.71 22.25
CA HIS A 323 2.24 -6.04 23.42
C HIS A 323 2.62 -4.83 24.28
N LYS A 324 2.80 -3.66 23.66
CA LYS A 324 3.31 -2.45 24.33
C LYS A 324 2.20 -1.59 24.94
N GLN A 325 1.03 -1.58 24.32
CA GLN A 325 -0.10 -0.74 24.71
C GLN A 325 -1.19 -1.63 25.29
N GLU A 326 -1.33 -1.60 26.62
CA GLU A 326 -2.29 -2.42 27.35
C GLU A 326 -3.74 -2.03 27.04
N ASP A 327 -3.97 -0.76 26.75
CA ASP A 327 -5.26 -0.14 26.41
C ASP A 327 -5.72 -0.38 24.96
N VAL A 328 -4.91 -1.06 24.15
CA VAL A 328 -5.26 -1.43 22.77
C VAL A 328 -5.72 -2.89 22.74
N ASP A 329 -6.99 -3.07 22.41
CA ASP A 329 -7.64 -4.37 22.24
C ASP A 329 -7.58 -4.84 20.78
N CYS A 330 -7.61 -3.90 19.83
CA CYS A 330 -7.61 -4.18 18.40
C CYS A 330 -6.60 -3.30 17.67
N VAL A 331 -5.77 -3.90 16.82
CA VAL A 331 -4.98 -3.17 15.83
C VAL A 331 -5.54 -3.43 14.44
N LEU A 332 -5.93 -2.35 13.76
CA LEU A 332 -6.33 -2.36 12.36
C LEU A 332 -5.20 -1.78 11.52
N TYR A 333 -4.65 -2.62 10.65
CA TYR A 333 -3.46 -2.36 9.85
C TYR A 333 -3.75 -2.80 8.43
N SER A 334 -3.92 -1.87 7.50
CA SER A 334 -4.32 -2.15 6.12
C SER A 334 -3.16 -1.86 5.19
N HIS A 335 -2.17 -2.75 5.12
CA HIS A 335 -0.97 -2.58 4.26
C HIS A 335 -0.73 -3.80 3.38
N GLU A 336 -1.23 -4.95 3.82
CA GLU A 336 -1.15 -6.15 3.01
C GLU A 336 -2.38 -6.18 2.11
N HIS A 337 -2.21 -6.46 0.82
CA HIS A 337 -3.32 -6.73 -0.11
C HIS A 337 -4.05 -8.06 0.21
N ARG A 338 -3.95 -8.56 1.44
CA ARG A 338 -4.52 -9.82 1.92
C ARG A 338 -5.38 -9.55 3.15
N TYR A 339 -6.66 -9.91 3.08
CA TYR A 339 -7.52 -9.89 4.25
C TYR A 339 -6.97 -10.79 5.38
N ALA A 340 -6.94 -10.26 6.59
CA ALA A 340 -6.64 -11.01 7.80
C ALA A 340 -7.52 -10.53 8.96
N SER A 341 -8.03 -11.46 9.76
CA SER A 341 -8.70 -11.17 11.02
C SER A 341 -8.32 -12.27 12.00
N GLU A 342 -7.45 -11.93 12.95
CA GLU A 342 -6.86 -12.89 13.87
C GLU A 342 -7.09 -12.47 15.32
N VAL A 343 -7.59 -13.40 16.12
CA VAL A 343 -7.66 -13.26 17.57
C VAL A 343 -6.35 -13.79 18.16
N LEU A 344 -5.71 -12.97 18.98
CA LEU A 344 -4.39 -13.18 19.55
C LEU A 344 -4.47 -13.12 21.08
N GLU A 345 -3.86 -14.09 21.76
CA GLU A 345 -3.69 -14.05 23.20
C GLU A 345 -2.37 -13.36 23.55
N ILE A 346 -2.45 -12.14 24.06
CA ILE A 346 -1.29 -11.28 24.34
C ILE A 346 -1.39 -10.77 25.77
N ASN A 347 -0.35 -11.01 26.57
CA ASN A 347 -0.27 -10.61 27.98
C ASN A 347 -1.48 -11.08 28.83
N GLY A 348 -2.07 -12.24 28.48
CA GLY A 348 -3.25 -12.79 29.17
C GLY A 348 -4.57 -12.09 28.82
N GLN A 349 -4.57 -11.24 27.79
CA GLN A 349 -5.76 -10.60 27.24
C GLN A 349 -6.00 -11.07 25.81
N THR A 350 -7.27 -11.25 25.46
CA THR A 350 -7.70 -11.49 24.08
C THR A 350 -7.65 -10.18 23.31
N LYS A 351 -6.79 -10.11 22.31
CA LYS A 351 -6.59 -8.97 21.40
C LYS A 351 -6.88 -9.36 19.96
N THR A 352 -7.10 -8.40 19.08
CA THR A 352 -7.45 -8.67 17.67
C THR A 352 -6.53 -7.91 16.71
N TYR A 353 -6.08 -8.58 15.66
CA TYR A 353 -5.40 -7.99 14.52
C TYR A 353 -6.29 -8.07 13.29
N ILE A 354 -6.49 -6.96 12.59
CA ILE A 354 -7.29 -6.89 11.36
C ILE A 354 -6.46 -6.23 10.26
N ASN A 355 -6.45 -6.83 9.07
CA ASN A 355 -6.02 -6.20 7.83
C ASN A 355 -7.17 -6.28 6.81
N THR A 356 -7.57 -5.13 6.25
CA THR A 356 -8.74 -5.04 5.36
C THR A 356 -8.54 -5.78 4.04
N GLY A 357 -7.30 -6.01 3.64
CA GLY A 357 -6.98 -6.44 2.28
C GLY A 357 -7.24 -5.34 1.27
N THR A 358 -7.35 -5.74 0.00
CA THR A 358 -7.59 -4.85 -1.13
C THR A 358 -8.88 -5.24 -1.86
N TRP A 359 -9.47 -4.28 -2.58
CA TRP A 359 -10.59 -4.50 -3.49
C TRP A 359 -10.12 -4.96 -4.89
N THR A 360 -8.82 -4.84 -5.16
CA THR A 360 -8.21 -5.17 -6.43
C THR A 360 -7.88 -6.67 -6.50
N PRO A 361 -8.29 -7.39 -7.56
CA PRO A 361 -7.98 -8.81 -7.70
C PRO A 361 -6.47 -9.11 -7.62
N GLN A 362 -6.11 -10.03 -6.73
CA GLN A 362 -4.73 -10.51 -6.56
C GLN A 362 -4.56 -11.90 -7.20
N PHE A 363 -3.44 -12.09 -7.89
CA PHE A 363 -3.10 -13.31 -8.62
C PHE A 363 -2.02 -14.10 -7.89
N LYS A 364 -2.19 -15.42 -7.79
CA LYS A 364 -1.18 -16.33 -7.24
C LYS A 364 -0.69 -17.26 -8.33
N GLU A 365 0.64 -17.37 -8.50
CA GLU A 365 1.19 -18.37 -9.43
C GLU A 365 0.82 -19.77 -8.92
N LYS A 366 0.22 -20.57 -9.80
CA LYS A 366 -0.06 -21.98 -9.53
C LYS A 366 1.28 -22.70 -9.37
N GLN A 367 1.72 -22.95 -8.14
CA GLN A 367 2.96 -23.68 -7.88
C GLN A 367 2.85 -25.06 -8.52
N THR A 368 3.52 -25.25 -9.66
CA THR A 368 3.74 -26.58 -10.22
C THR A 368 4.61 -27.34 -9.23
N LYS A 369 4.10 -28.45 -8.68
CA LYS A 369 4.77 -29.36 -7.75
C LYS A 369 5.95 -30.10 -8.40
N GLU A 370 6.82 -29.42 -9.13
CA GLU A 370 8.09 -30.02 -9.49
C GLU A 370 9.05 -29.83 -8.31
N PRO A 371 9.59 -30.92 -7.73
CA PRO A 371 10.58 -30.82 -6.67
C PRO A 371 11.78 -30.03 -7.21
N ALA A 372 11.97 -28.84 -6.65
CA ALA A 372 13.05 -27.96 -7.10
C ALA A 372 14.43 -28.62 -6.79
N PRO A 373 15.49 -28.36 -7.57
CA PRO A 373 16.78 -29.08 -7.50
C PRO A 373 17.61 -28.85 -6.22
N TRP A 374 17.03 -28.24 -5.19
CA TRP A 374 17.67 -27.66 -4.00
C TRP A 374 18.32 -28.66 -3.03
N LYS A 375 18.37 -29.96 -3.38
CA LYS A 375 19.17 -30.92 -2.62
C LYS A 375 20.68 -30.63 -2.66
N ARG A 376 21.18 -29.81 -3.62
CA ARG A 376 22.63 -29.61 -3.86
C ARG A 376 23.30 -28.40 -3.19
N LEU A 377 22.56 -27.48 -2.54
CA LEU A 377 23.12 -26.24 -1.97
C LEU A 377 22.85 -26.04 -0.46
N ARG A 378 22.50 -27.12 0.28
CA ARG A 378 22.28 -27.06 1.74
C ARG A 378 23.46 -26.50 2.54
N TRP A 379 24.67 -26.55 1.99
CA TRP A 379 25.87 -26.01 2.61
C TRP A 379 25.89 -24.48 2.59
N LEU A 380 25.40 -23.83 1.52
CA LEU A 380 25.39 -22.37 1.39
C LEU A 380 24.43 -21.72 2.41
N GLN A 381 23.27 -22.35 2.67
CA GLN A 381 22.33 -21.92 3.70
C GLN A 381 22.93 -22.00 5.11
N LYS A 382 23.66 -23.07 5.42
CA LYS A 382 24.39 -23.19 6.70
C LYS A 382 25.46 -22.11 6.83
N SER A 383 26.22 -21.82 5.77
CA SER A 383 27.23 -20.74 5.77
C SER A 383 26.62 -19.35 5.98
N LEU A 384 25.44 -19.08 5.40
CA LEU A 384 24.72 -17.81 5.57
C LEU A 384 24.12 -17.66 6.97
N LEU A 385 23.68 -18.76 7.59
CA LEU A 385 23.24 -18.81 8.99
C LEU A 385 24.40 -18.59 9.96
N ILE A 386 25.58 -19.15 9.68
CA ILE A 386 26.81 -18.91 10.46
C ILE A 386 27.22 -17.43 10.38
N LEU A 387 27.18 -16.84 9.18
CA LEU A 387 27.40 -15.40 8.99
C LEU A 387 26.38 -14.57 9.77
N ARG A 388 25.09 -14.91 9.72
CA ARG A 388 24.03 -14.26 10.50
C ARG A 388 24.30 -14.35 12.00
N ASN A 389 24.72 -15.49 12.53
CA ASN A 389 24.99 -15.66 13.96
C ASN A 389 26.21 -14.84 14.40
N LEU A 390 27.24 -14.76 13.55
CA LEU A 390 28.41 -13.89 13.76
C LEU A 390 28.05 -12.40 13.82
N PHE A 391 27.08 -11.94 13.03
CA PHE A 391 26.67 -10.52 12.98
C PHE A 391 25.56 -10.14 13.97
N THR A 392 24.76 -11.10 14.44
CA THR A 392 23.56 -10.83 15.27
C THR A 392 23.66 -11.35 16.70
N GLY A 393 24.69 -12.13 17.03
CA GLY A 393 24.97 -12.60 18.40
C GLY A 393 23.89 -13.51 19.01
N ARG A 394 23.02 -14.09 18.19
CA ARG A 394 21.91 -14.95 18.64
C ARG A 394 22.04 -16.37 18.10
N ASP A 395 21.93 -17.35 18.98
CA ASP A 395 21.68 -18.74 18.62
C ASP A 395 20.20 -18.91 18.25
N VAL A 396 19.94 -19.52 17.09
CA VAL A 396 18.58 -19.80 16.62
C VAL A 396 18.46 -21.29 16.41
N GLU A 397 17.59 -21.93 17.21
CA GLU A 397 17.26 -23.35 17.09
C GLU A 397 16.26 -23.57 15.93
N LEU A 398 16.48 -24.63 15.16
CA LEU A 398 15.72 -24.96 13.96
C LEU A 398 14.39 -25.66 14.34
N MET A 399 13.25 -24.95 14.26
CA MET A 399 11.93 -25.57 14.31
C MET A 399 11.33 -25.61 12.90
N TRP A 400 11.28 -26.80 12.29
CA TRP A 400 10.58 -27.05 11.01
C TRP A 400 9.43 -28.03 11.25
N ARG A 401 8.19 -27.62 10.98
CA ARG A 401 7.08 -28.54 10.67
C ARG A 401 6.64 -28.29 9.24
N CYS A 402 6.63 -29.36 8.45
CA CYS A 402 6.05 -29.41 7.11
C CYS A 402 4.55 -29.78 7.25
N PRO A 403 3.60 -28.94 6.80
CA PRO A 403 2.24 -29.40 6.57
C PRO A 403 2.13 -29.90 5.13
N VAL A 404 1.86 -31.20 4.99
CA VAL A 404 1.42 -31.85 3.77
C VAL A 404 -0.10 -31.70 3.68
N GLY A 405 -0.62 -31.19 2.56
CA GLY A 405 -2.05 -31.05 2.31
C GLY A 405 -2.31 -30.12 1.13
N VAL A 406 -3.22 -30.50 0.23
CA VAL A 406 -3.44 -29.86 -1.08
C VAL A 406 -4.88 -29.40 -1.13
N GLU A 407 -5.13 -28.10 -1.29
CA GLU A 407 -6.40 -27.58 -1.80
C GLU A 407 -6.12 -26.41 -2.75
N THR A 408 -6.92 -26.32 -3.81
CA THR A 408 -7.08 -25.12 -4.62
C THR A 408 -7.83 -24.09 -3.77
N ILE A 409 -7.15 -23.01 -3.37
CA ILE A 409 -7.85 -21.82 -2.90
C ILE A 409 -7.99 -20.90 -4.09
N ASP A 410 -9.19 -20.94 -4.64
CA ASP A 410 -9.72 -19.96 -5.55
C ASP A 410 -10.04 -18.71 -4.71
N ASP A 411 -9.10 -17.78 -4.53
CA ASP A 411 -9.42 -16.49 -3.88
C ASP A 411 -10.29 -15.60 -4.80
N CYS A 412 -10.47 -15.97 -6.07
CA CYS A 412 -11.56 -15.45 -6.90
C CYS A 412 -12.93 -15.99 -6.48
N GLY A 413 -12.96 -17.15 -5.81
CA GLY A 413 -14.13 -17.64 -5.09
C GLY A 413 -14.49 -16.76 -3.90
N ASN A 414 -13.61 -15.85 -3.47
CA ASN A 414 -13.88 -14.95 -2.36
C ASN A 414 -14.69 -13.72 -2.77
N VAL A 415 -14.78 -13.29 -4.03
CA VAL A 415 -15.78 -12.24 -4.36
C VAL A 415 -17.18 -12.86 -4.35
N SER A 416 -17.39 -14.03 -4.94
CA SER A 416 -18.69 -14.71 -4.87
C SER A 416 -19.01 -15.26 -3.47
N ARG A 417 -18.01 -15.66 -2.68
CA ARG A 417 -18.16 -16.12 -1.30
C ARG A 417 -18.23 -14.97 -0.30
N GLN A 418 -17.52 -13.85 -0.50
CA GLN A 418 -17.71 -12.60 0.27
C GLN A 418 -19.01 -11.94 -0.15
N LEU A 419 -19.47 -12.01 -1.40
CA LEU A 419 -20.80 -11.58 -1.83
C LEU A 419 -21.88 -12.54 -1.27
N ALA A 420 -21.62 -13.84 -1.20
CA ALA A 420 -22.54 -14.81 -0.60
C ALA A 420 -22.53 -14.78 0.94
N GLU A 421 -21.39 -14.46 1.57
CA GLU A 421 -21.23 -14.19 3.01
C GLU A 421 -21.84 -12.84 3.34
N TRP A 422 -21.68 -11.82 2.49
CA TRP A 422 -22.39 -10.54 2.53
C TRP A 422 -23.91 -10.70 2.35
N ASP A 423 -24.35 -11.58 1.44
CA ASP A 423 -25.77 -11.91 1.30
C ASP A 423 -26.27 -12.78 2.47
N LYS A 424 -25.42 -13.62 3.08
CA LYS A 424 -25.71 -14.34 4.34
C LYS A 424 -25.78 -13.41 5.53
N ASP A 425 -24.90 -12.42 5.62
CA ASP A 425 -24.83 -11.42 6.67
C ASP A 425 -26.01 -10.45 6.51
N LYS A 426 -26.38 -10.05 5.29
CA LYS A 426 -27.66 -9.39 4.99
C LYS A 426 -28.86 -10.20 5.49
N LYS A 427 -28.84 -11.53 5.32
CA LYS A 427 -29.92 -12.42 5.76
C LYS A 427 -29.98 -12.53 7.29
N THR A 428 -28.82 -12.69 7.92
CA THR A 428 -28.66 -12.80 9.37
C THR A 428 -29.02 -11.47 10.06
N LEU A 429 -28.73 -10.33 9.44
CA LEU A 429 -29.10 -9.01 9.94
C LEU A 429 -30.58 -8.68 9.71
N LYS A 430 -31.20 -9.18 8.62
CA LYS A 430 -32.67 -9.13 8.41
C LYS A 430 -33.45 -10.01 9.37
N GLU A 431 -32.86 -11.12 9.83
CA GLU A 431 -33.46 -11.99 10.85
C GLU A 431 -33.26 -11.46 12.29
N LEU A 432 -32.43 -10.41 12.46
CA LEU A 432 -32.13 -9.73 13.72
C LEU A 432 -32.70 -8.30 13.82
N SER A 433 -33.46 -7.86 12.81
CA SER A 433 -34.34 -6.68 12.77
C SER A 433 -35.78 -7.12 12.91
#